data_AF-A0A812UFB3-F1
#
_entry.id   AF-A0A812UFB3-F1
#
_cell.length_a   1.000
_cell.length_b   1.000
_cell.length_c   1.000
_cell.angle_alpha   90.00
_cell.angle_beta   90.00
_cell.angle_gamma   90.00
#
_symmetry.space_group_name_H-M   'P 1'
#
loop_
_entity.id
_entity.type
_entity.pdbx_description
1 polymer ?
#
loop_
_entity_poly.entity_id
_entity_poly.type
_entity_poly.pdbx_seq_one_letter_code
_entity_poly.pdbx_strand_id
1 'polypeptide(L)'
;MEVSASRDLSRDAQTDLAADLDLPRVKSWTKGLLAHLIIVPAWVLPPGLLLGSLLIAGAPFGVAGLLANLGVAAVLLAGPKSARPALCVFVLCMAYRSGDRIAMAAAIFASFLTWLVTRSGKIARRPWLFNYVSTWAKDFYAETALRGALDDIRPTKSFFGFHPHGCLSAGFTINGTFNPDFMKAATRVAWLCDNTLRHKNPGFRLMAEAYEAEDKAIEACDAQGFNLQMSNGVNVSFIPGGFLDAVAFEYGKDVCVLRNRKGFIKYCLRYGYRAHPVYTFGECETYYTFRGMKKMRMNIAKNNVPAVAFFGWSLLPFLPRPQSRLLTYVGKGIDMPQIPEPSNEDVDHWHKVYMEGLQKLFDENKADAGYPDRQLKIL
;
A
#
# COMPACT_ATOMS: atom_id res chain seq x y z
N MET A 1 -1.63 -12.75 -59.73
CA MET A 1 -0.32 -12.20 -59.37
C MET A 1 -0.49 -11.40 -58.09
N GLU A 2 0.42 -11.65 -57.16
CA GLU A 2 0.26 -11.53 -55.71
C GLU A 2 0.05 -10.12 -55.16
N VAL A 3 -0.74 -10.06 -54.09
CA VAL A 3 -0.59 -9.09 -52.99
C VAL A 3 -0.74 -9.89 -51.70
N SER A 4 0.32 -9.91 -50.86
CA SER A 4 0.26 -10.02 -49.38
C SER A 4 1.49 -10.75 -48.81
N ALA A 5 2.53 -10.02 -48.43
CA ALA A 5 3.53 -10.50 -47.47
C ALA A 5 4.28 -9.31 -46.83
N SER A 6 3.68 -8.64 -45.85
CA SER A 6 4.44 -7.65 -45.05
C SER A 6 3.90 -7.42 -43.63
N ARG A 7 3.24 -8.40 -43.00
CA ARG A 7 2.83 -8.33 -41.60
C ARG A 7 2.84 -9.73 -40.98
N ASP A 8 3.97 -10.14 -40.39
CA ASP A 8 3.94 -11.00 -39.19
C ASP A 8 5.30 -11.23 -38.51
N LEU A 9 6.43 -10.79 -39.09
CA LEU A 9 7.76 -11.05 -38.51
C LEU A 9 8.06 -10.35 -37.15
N SER A 10 7.23 -9.41 -36.68
CA SER A 10 7.48 -8.71 -35.40
C SER A 10 6.71 -9.27 -34.20
N ARG A 11 5.68 -10.09 -34.44
CA ARG A 11 4.93 -10.76 -33.37
C ARG A 11 5.66 -12.01 -32.90
N ASP A 12 6.14 -12.80 -33.85
CA ASP A 12 6.81 -14.07 -33.57
C ASP A 12 8.11 -13.89 -32.76
N ALA A 13 8.89 -12.84 -33.06
CA ALA A 13 10.12 -12.51 -32.32
C ALA A 13 9.87 -12.05 -30.87
N GLN A 14 8.70 -11.47 -30.56
CA GLN A 14 8.33 -11.10 -29.18
C GLN A 14 7.82 -12.32 -28.38
N THR A 15 7.19 -13.29 -29.05
CA THR A 15 6.77 -14.55 -28.44
C THR A 15 7.93 -15.48 -28.14
N ASP A 16 8.95 -15.52 -29.01
CA ASP A 16 10.12 -16.39 -28.80
C ASP A 16 11.03 -15.88 -27.67
N LEU A 17 11.22 -14.56 -27.52
CA LEU A 17 12.00 -14.01 -26.40
C LEU A 17 11.30 -14.20 -25.03
N ALA A 18 9.97 -14.28 -25.02
CA ALA A 18 9.18 -14.54 -23.82
C ALA A 18 9.19 -16.03 -23.42
N ALA A 19 9.38 -16.94 -24.39
CA ALA A 19 9.49 -18.38 -24.16
C ALA A 19 10.84 -18.76 -23.51
N ASP A 20 11.93 -18.08 -23.88
CA ASP A 20 13.28 -18.36 -23.36
C ASP A 20 13.55 -17.80 -21.95
N LEU A 21 12.66 -16.95 -21.42
CA LEU A 21 12.84 -16.26 -20.12
C LEU A 21 11.85 -16.68 -19.02
N ASP A 22 11.05 -17.72 -19.25
CA ASP A 22 10.04 -18.25 -18.31
C ASP A 22 9.18 -17.13 -17.67
N LEU A 23 8.82 -16.13 -18.50
CA LEU A 23 8.06 -14.97 -18.05
C LEU A 23 6.55 -15.33 -18.08
N PRO A 24 5.83 -15.23 -16.95
CA PRO A 24 4.39 -15.48 -16.94
C PRO A 24 3.70 -14.55 -17.94
N ARG A 25 2.82 -15.11 -18.77
CA ARG A 25 2.04 -14.36 -19.79
C ARG A 25 1.15 -13.34 -19.10
N VAL A 26 1.65 -12.11 -18.97
CA VAL A 26 0.92 -11.02 -18.34
C VAL A 26 -0.19 -10.55 -19.29
N LYS A 27 -1.45 -10.77 -18.89
CA LYS A 27 -2.60 -10.14 -19.55
C LYS A 27 -2.42 -8.61 -19.44
N SER A 28 -2.24 -7.89 -20.55
CA SER A 28 -2.16 -6.42 -20.60
C SER A 28 -1.16 -5.70 -19.65
N TRP A 29 0.12 -6.14 -19.62
CA TRP A 29 1.23 -5.50 -18.89
C TRP A 29 1.21 -3.96 -18.84
N THR A 30 0.94 -3.29 -19.97
CA THR A 30 0.91 -1.83 -20.07
C THR A 30 -0.18 -1.20 -19.19
N LYS A 31 -1.36 -1.83 -19.08
CA LYS A 31 -2.45 -1.35 -18.24
C LYS A 31 -2.18 -1.65 -16.77
N GLY A 32 -1.56 -2.79 -16.46
CA GLY A 32 -1.11 -3.10 -15.10
C GLY A 32 -0.07 -2.10 -14.58
N LEU A 33 0.91 -1.75 -15.42
CA LEU A 33 1.89 -0.71 -15.13
C LEU A 33 1.22 0.66 -14.91
N LEU A 34 0.31 1.07 -15.80
CA LEU A 34 -0.44 2.33 -15.64
C LEU A 34 -1.25 2.36 -14.35
N ALA A 35 -1.93 1.25 -13.99
CA ALA A 35 -2.66 1.15 -12.74
C ALA A 35 -1.72 1.33 -11.53
N HIS A 36 -0.53 0.73 -11.56
CA HIS A 36 0.48 0.90 -10.51
C HIS A 36 1.06 2.31 -10.44
N LEU A 37 1.25 2.98 -11.59
CA LEU A 37 1.65 4.39 -11.66
C LEU A 37 0.59 5.34 -11.11
N ILE A 38 -0.68 4.92 -11.05
CA ILE A 38 -1.74 5.70 -10.41
C ILE A 38 -1.73 5.46 -8.89
N ILE A 39 -1.66 4.20 -8.45
CA ILE A 39 -1.85 3.82 -7.04
C ILE A 39 -0.58 4.11 -6.23
N VAL A 40 0.56 3.56 -6.63
CA VAL A 40 1.78 3.50 -5.80
C VAL A 40 2.31 4.89 -5.45
N PRO A 41 2.36 5.88 -6.36
CA PRO A 41 2.80 7.23 -5.97
C PRO A 41 1.95 7.85 -4.87
N ALA A 42 0.65 7.53 -4.76
CA ALA A 42 -0.18 8.02 -3.65
C ALA A 42 0.38 7.59 -2.27
N TRP A 43 1.03 6.44 -2.20
CA TRP A 43 1.67 5.91 -0.99
C TRP A 43 3.09 6.42 -0.80
N VAL A 44 3.84 6.60 -1.90
CA VAL A 44 5.29 6.89 -1.90
C VAL A 44 5.63 8.34 -2.24
N LEU A 45 4.65 9.26 -2.32
CA LEU A 45 4.89 10.71 -2.45
C LEU A 45 4.86 11.42 -1.07
N PRO A 46 5.84 11.21 -0.16
CA PRO A 46 5.91 11.96 1.08
C PRO A 46 6.44 13.39 0.82
N PRO A 47 6.35 14.27 1.84
CA PRO A 47 7.09 15.54 1.90
C PRO A 47 8.57 15.45 1.50
N GLY A 48 9.21 14.29 1.67
CA GLY A 48 10.61 14.06 1.29
C GLY A 48 10.89 14.26 -0.20
N LEU A 49 9.95 13.96 -1.10
CA LEU A 49 10.13 14.22 -2.53
C LEU A 49 10.04 15.70 -2.88
N LEU A 50 9.24 16.47 -2.13
CA LEU A 50 9.23 17.93 -2.27
C LEU A 50 10.62 18.48 -1.93
N LEU A 51 11.20 18.06 -0.80
CA LEU A 51 12.54 18.46 -0.42
C LEU A 51 13.59 18.05 -1.46
N GLY A 52 13.57 16.79 -1.93
CA GLY A 52 14.50 16.32 -2.95
C GLY A 52 14.41 17.12 -4.26
N SER A 53 13.19 17.43 -4.70
CA SER A 53 12.95 18.24 -5.91
C SER A 53 13.46 19.67 -5.75
N LEU A 54 13.28 20.27 -4.57
CA LEU A 54 13.82 21.60 -4.25
C LEU A 54 15.35 21.60 -4.21
N LEU A 55 15.98 20.56 -3.66
CA LEU A 55 17.45 20.44 -3.68
C LEU A 55 17.98 20.32 -5.11
N ILE A 56 17.36 19.51 -5.97
CA ILE A 56 17.74 19.40 -7.39
C ILE A 56 17.56 20.74 -8.11
N ALA A 57 16.46 21.45 -7.87
CA ALA A 57 16.23 22.77 -8.44
C ALA A 57 17.28 23.82 -7.99
N GLY A 58 17.87 23.64 -6.80
CA GLY A 58 18.88 24.54 -6.23
C GLY A 58 20.32 24.17 -6.60
N ALA A 59 20.56 22.94 -7.05
CA ALA A 59 21.89 22.41 -7.34
C ALA A 59 22.73 23.25 -8.31
N PRO A 60 22.17 23.85 -9.39
CA PRO A 60 22.96 24.69 -10.31
C PRO A 60 23.58 25.93 -9.66
N PHE A 61 23.11 26.33 -8.47
CA PHE A 61 23.61 27.50 -7.73
C PHE A 61 24.55 27.12 -6.57
N GLY A 62 25.03 25.88 -6.54
CA GLY A 62 25.93 25.38 -5.50
C GLY A 62 25.34 25.41 -4.09
N VAL A 63 26.19 25.53 -3.08
CA VAL A 63 25.80 25.46 -1.65
C VAL A 63 24.76 26.53 -1.29
N ALA A 64 24.89 27.73 -1.83
CA ALA A 64 23.94 28.82 -1.58
C ALA A 64 22.53 28.49 -2.09
N GLY A 65 22.42 27.88 -3.29
CA GLY A 65 21.14 27.42 -3.83
C GLY A 65 20.50 26.31 -3.00
N LEU A 66 21.30 25.35 -2.55
CA LEU A 66 20.83 24.27 -1.68
C LEU A 66 20.30 24.80 -0.35
N LEU A 67 21.02 25.71 0.30
CA LEU A 67 20.58 26.35 1.56
C LEU A 67 19.33 27.21 1.38
N ALA A 68 19.25 27.98 0.29
CA ALA A 68 18.07 28.77 -0.03
C ALA A 68 16.84 27.86 -0.20
N ASN A 69 16.96 26.78 -0.97
CA ASN A 69 15.87 25.86 -1.22
C ASN A 69 15.50 24.98 -0.01
N LEU A 70 16.42 24.76 0.93
CA LEU A 70 16.10 24.22 2.26
C LEU A 70 15.20 25.18 3.06
N GLY A 71 15.52 26.48 3.04
CA GLY A 71 14.67 27.52 3.64
C GLY A 71 13.29 27.58 2.99
N VAL A 72 13.23 27.53 1.65
CA VAL A 72 11.97 27.44 0.90
C VAL A 72 11.17 26.20 1.31
N ALA A 73 11.80 25.03 1.42
CA ALA A 73 11.14 23.80 1.83
C ALA A 73 10.47 23.93 3.22
N ALA A 74 11.15 24.56 4.18
CA ALA A 74 10.61 24.79 5.51
C ALA A 74 9.33 25.65 5.46
N VAL A 75 9.32 26.72 4.67
CA VAL A 75 8.14 27.60 4.53
C VAL A 75 7.03 26.93 3.73
N LEU A 76 7.35 26.12 2.71
CA LEU A 76 6.35 25.38 1.94
C LEU A 76 5.66 24.31 2.79
N LEU A 77 6.40 23.61 3.65
CA LEU A 77 5.88 22.54 4.50
C LEU A 77 5.18 23.06 5.76
N ALA A 78 5.73 24.07 6.43
CA ALA A 78 5.28 24.52 7.74
C ALA A 78 4.90 26.02 7.82
N GLY A 79 5.18 26.80 6.78
CA GLY A 79 4.89 28.23 6.74
C GLY A 79 3.48 28.59 6.25
N PRO A 80 3.17 29.90 6.21
CA PRO A 80 1.84 30.40 5.88
C PRO A 80 1.44 30.06 4.44
N LYS A 81 0.17 29.64 4.25
CA LYS A 81 -0.35 29.23 2.93
C LYS A 81 -0.24 30.33 1.88
N SER A 82 -0.37 31.59 2.28
CA SER A 82 -0.26 32.77 1.40
C SER A 82 1.12 32.96 0.78
N ALA A 83 2.19 32.48 1.42
CA ALA A 83 3.56 32.60 0.91
C ALA A 83 3.91 31.56 -0.17
N ARG A 84 3.14 30.47 -0.25
CA ARG A 84 3.49 29.29 -1.07
C ARG A 84 3.50 29.55 -2.58
N PRO A 85 2.54 30.29 -3.16
CA PRO A 85 2.58 30.63 -4.59
C PRO A 85 3.81 31.46 -4.95
N ALA A 86 4.15 32.47 -4.14
CA ALA A 86 5.31 33.33 -4.36
C ALA A 86 6.63 32.54 -4.32
N LEU A 87 6.74 31.60 -3.39
CA LEU A 87 7.91 30.71 -3.29
C LEU A 87 8.01 29.74 -4.47
N CYS A 88 6.88 29.20 -4.98
CA CYS A 88 6.90 28.37 -6.18
C CYS A 88 7.36 29.18 -7.40
N VAL A 89 6.86 30.41 -7.57
CA VAL A 89 7.28 31.32 -8.64
C VAL A 89 8.78 31.64 -8.51
N PHE A 90 9.26 31.92 -7.31
CA PHE A 90 10.68 32.16 -7.05
C PHE A 90 11.57 30.98 -7.49
N VAL A 91 11.23 29.75 -7.08
CA VAL A 91 11.99 28.54 -7.46
C VAL A 91 11.94 28.31 -8.97
N LEU A 92 10.79 28.51 -9.62
CA LEU A 92 10.64 28.40 -11.08
C LEU A 92 11.49 29.45 -11.82
N CYS A 93 11.50 30.70 -11.37
CA CYS A 93 12.32 31.76 -11.95
C CYS A 93 13.82 31.48 -11.80
N MET A 94 14.24 30.98 -10.63
CA MET A 94 15.63 30.59 -10.40
C MET A 94 16.02 29.41 -11.31
N ALA A 95 15.19 28.37 -11.38
CA ALA A 95 15.42 27.24 -12.27
C ALA A 95 15.41 27.62 -13.76
N TYR A 96 14.63 28.64 -14.15
CA TYR A 96 14.67 29.18 -15.51
C TYR A 96 15.99 29.89 -15.78
N ARG A 97 16.44 30.72 -14.83
CA ARG A 97 17.68 31.50 -14.92
C ARG A 97 18.93 30.62 -14.98
N SER A 98 18.92 29.42 -14.39
CA SER A 98 20.06 28.51 -14.47
C SER A 98 20.26 27.93 -15.87
N GLY A 99 19.23 27.94 -16.73
CA GLY A 99 19.26 27.28 -18.03
C GLY A 99 19.26 25.74 -17.96
N ASP A 100 19.19 25.17 -16.76
CA ASP A 100 19.26 23.72 -16.54
C ASP A 100 17.86 23.09 -16.64
N ARG A 101 17.69 22.20 -17.62
CA ARG A 101 16.43 21.50 -17.88
C ARG A 101 16.02 20.57 -16.73
N ILE A 102 16.98 19.97 -16.02
CA ILE A 102 16.73 19.11 -14.86
C ILE A 102 16.25 19.97 -13.70
N ALA A 103 16.89 21.11 -13.46
CA ALA A 103 16.47 22.05 -12.42
C ALA A 103 15.05 22.59 -12.68
N MET A 104 14.74 22.93 -13.94
CA MET A 104 13.40 23.37 -14.35
C MET A 104 12.35 22.28 -14.11
N ALA A 105 12.62 21.04 -14.56
CA ALA A 105 11.71 19.92 -14.33
C ALA A 105 11.48 19.67 -12.83
N ALA A 106 12.54 19.74 -12.02
CA ALA A 106 12.45 19.60 -10.57
C ALA A 106 11.66 20.74 -9.91
N ALA A 107 11.80 21.99 -10.38
CA ALA A 107 11.03 23.14 -9.90
C ALA A 107 9.53 23.03 -10.23
N ILE A 108 9.18 22.58 -11.44
CA ILE A 108 7.80 22.29 -11.84
C ILE A 108 7.22 21.20 -10.95
N PHE A 109 7.96 20.11 -10.74
CA PHE A 109 7.51 19.01 -9.91
C PHE A 109 7.38 19.42 -8.42
N ALA A 110 8.30 20.21 -7.90
CA ALA A 110 8.20 20.80 -6.55
C ALA A 110 6.97 21.70 -6.40
N SER A 111 6.64 22.48 -7.43
CA SER A 111 5.44 23.34 -7.45
C SER A 111 4.16 22.49 -7.45
N PHE A 112 4.13 21.41 -8.24
CA PHE A 112 3.03 20.44 -8.22
C PHE A 112 2.87 19.77 -6.85
N LEU A 113 3.96 19.28 -6.25
CA LEU A 113 3.95 18.69 -4.91
C LEU A 113 3.52 19.69 -3.84
N THR A 114 3.91 20.96 -3.98
CA THR A 114 3.44 22.04 -3.12
C THR A 114 1.94 22.22 -3.25
N TRP A 115 1.39 22.33 -4.47
CA TRP A 115 -0.06 22.37 -4.64
C TRP A 115 -0.75 21.14 -4.01
N LEU A 116 -0.18 19.94 -4.21
CA LEU A 116 -0.72 18.69 -3.69
C LEU A 116 -0.75 18.64 -2.16
N VAL A 117 0.31 19.08 -1.49
CA VAL A 117 0.40 19.15 0.00
C VAL A 117 -0.54 20.22 0.57
N THR A 118 -0.82 21.27 -0.19
CA THR A 118 -1.38 22.51 0.36
C THR A 118 -2.84 22.73 0.00
N ARG A 119 -3.36 21.92 -0.93
CA ARG A 119 -4.77 21.89 -1.33
C ARG A 119 -5.71 21.76 -0.13
N SER A 120 -6.89 22.35 -0.28
CA SER A 120 -8.03 22.21 0.60
C SER A 120 -9.27 21.81 -0.19
N GLY A 121 -10.26 21.25 0.50
CA GLY A 121 -11.49 20.76 -0.11
C GLY A 121 -11.44 19.29 -0.54
N LYS A 122 -12.62 18.71 -0.73
CA LYS A 122 -12.81 17.33 -1.20
C LYS A 122 -12.74 17.26 -2.72
N ILE A 123 -12.26 16.16 -3.27
CA ILE A 123 -12.38 15.84 -4.70
C ILE A 123 -13.64 15.04 -4.99
N ALA A 124 -14.24 15.31 -6.16
CA ALA A 124 -15.34 14.51 -6.67
C ALA A 124 -14.87 13.09 -6.98
N ARG A 125 -15.66 12.12 -6.54
CA ARG A 125 -15.46 10.68 -6.78
C ARG A 125 -15.25 10.39 -8.27
N ARG A 126 -14.35 9.47 -8.58
CA ARG A 126 -14.03 9.05 -9.95
C ARG A 126 -14.21 7.54 -10.10
N PRO A 127 -15.45 7.04 -10.32
CA PRO A 127 -15.71 5.60 -10.41
C PRO A 127 -14.89 4.89 -11.50
N TRP A 128 -14.62 5.58 -12.62
CA TRP A 128 -13.79 5.05 -13.70
C TRP A 128 -12.36 4.72 -13.23
N LEU A 129 -11.81 5.51 -12.29
CA LEU A 129 -10.45 5.33 -11.77
C LEU A 129 -10.38 4.08 -10.91
N PHE A 130 -11.38 3.90 -10.02
CA PHE A 130 -11.56 2.69 -9.23
C PHE A 130 -11.70 1.47 -10.15
N ASN A 131 -12.57 1.54 -11.16
CA ASN A 131 -12.80 0.45 -12.10
C ASN A 131 -11.55 0.10 -12.93
N TYR A 132 -10.78 1.11 -13.35
CA TYR A 132 -9.54 0.89 -14.06
C TYR A 132 -8.54 0.13 -13.19
N VAL A 133 -8.35 0.58 -11.95
CA VAL A 133 -7.43 -0.06 -11.00
C VAL A 133 -7.89 -1.48 -10.63
N SER A 134 -9.16 -1.69 -10.28
CA SER A 134 -9.67 -3.01 -9.92
C SER A 134 -9.58 -4.01 -11.07
N THR A 135 -9.68 -3.53 -12.31
CA THR A 135 -9.55 -4.38 -13.49
C THR A 135 -8.09 -4.74 -13.75
N TRP A 136 -7.19 -3.76 -13.76
CA TRP A 136 -5.87 -3.90 -14.35
C TRP A 136 -4.71 -3.98 -13.35
N ALA A 137 -4.86 -3.54 -12.10
CA ALA A 137 -3.70 -3.51 -11.18
C ALA A 137 -3.09 -4.90 -10.97
N LYS A 138 -3.92 -5.94 -10.87
CA LYS A 138 -3.46 -7.33 -10.72
C LYS A 138 -2.53 -7.79 -11.84
N ASP A 139 -2.70 -7.24 -13.05
CA ASP A 139 -1.93 -7.57 -14.24
C ASP A 139 -0.51 -6.96 -14.22
N PHE A 140 -0.08 -6.33 -13.13
CA PHE A 140 1.33 -5.94 -12.97
C PHE A 140 2.19 -7.05 -12.35
N TYR A 141 1.56 -8.05 -11.71
CA TYR A 141 2.24 -9.14 -11.03
C TYR A 141 2.30 -10.37 -11.93
N ALA A 142 3.27 -11.25 -11.65
CA ALA A 142 3.41 -12.55 -12.31
C ALA A 142 2.15 -13.41 -12.14
N GLU A 143 1.59 -13.39 -10.94
CA GLU A 143 0.34 -14.05 -10.60
C GLU A 143 -0.36 -13.31 -9.47
N THR A 144 -1.68 -13.23 -9.55
CA THR A 144 -2.53 -12.81 -8.44
C THR A 144 -3.65 -13.80 -8.26
N ALA A 145 -3.88 -14.27 -7.05
CA ALA A 145 -4.99 -15.14 -6.73
C ALA A 145 -5.61 -14.78 -5.38
N LEU A 146 -6.92 -14.88 -5.31
CA LEU A 146 -7.69 -14.86 -4.08
C LEU A 146 -8.29 -16.25 -3.88
N ARG A 147 -8.00 -16.87 -2.73
CA ARG A 147 -8.38 -18.24 -2.39
C ARG A 147 -8.85 -18.33 -0.93
N GLY A 148 -9.28 -19.50 -0.50
CA GLY A 148 -9.67 -19.78 0.88
C GLY A 148 -11.17 -19.65 1.13
N ALA A 149 -11.54 -19.37 2.37
CA ALA A 149 -12.89 -19.46 2.90
C ALA A 149 -13.74 -18.21 2.61
N LEU A 150 -13.90 -17.83 1.34
CA LEU A 150 -14.74 -16.69 0.94
C LEU A 150 -16.22 -16.90 1.28
N ASP A 151 -16.70 -18.14 1.17
CA ASP A 151 -18.09 -18.49 1.48
C ASP A 151 -18.40 -18.49 2.99
N ASP A 152 -17.36 -18.44 3.83
CA ASP A 152 -17.48 -18.36 5.30
C ASP A 152 -17.61 -16.91 5.80
N ILE A 153 -17.50 -15.92 4.90
CA ILE A 153 -17.57 -14.51 5.24
C ILE A 153 -19.03 -14.13 5.53
N ARG A 154 -19.28 -13.56 6.71
CA ARG A 154 -20.61 -13.03 7.07
C ARG A 154 -20.85 -11.69 6.36
N PRO A 155 -22.09 -11.40 5.93
CA PRO A 155 -22.43 -10.12 5.31
C PRO A 155 -22.17 -8.92 6.23
N THR A 156 -22.21 -9.11 7.55
CA THR A 156 -21.95 -8.08 8.57
C THR A 156 -21.13 -8.67 9.72
N LYS A 157 -20.51 -7.79 10.52
CA LYS A 157 -19.67 -8.16 11.67
C LYS A 157 -18.53 -9.12 11.35
N SER A 158 -17.93 -9.02 10.16
CA SER A 158 -16.70 -9.72 9.78
C SER A 158 -15.50 -8.79 9.94
N PHE A 159 -14.46 -9.30 10.58
CA PHE A 159 -13.17 -8.61 10.71
C PHE A 159 -12.14 -9.33 9.85
N PHE A 160 -11.41 -8.60 9.00
CA PHE A 160 -10.36 -9.16 8.14
C PHE A 160 -9.00 -8.58 8.51
N GLY A 161 -8.15 -9.38 9.15
CA GLY A 161 -6.77 -9.01 9.43
C GLY A 161 -5.87 -9.52 8.31
N PHE A 162 -5.40 -8.62 7.44
CA PHE A 162 -4.48 -8.96 6.37
C PHE A 162 -3.04 -9.01 6.89
N HIS A 163 -2.32 -10.05 6.49
CA HIS A 163 -0.93 -10.31 6.87
C HIS A 163 -0.11 -10.81 5.67
N PRO A 164 1.20 -10.51 5.63
CA PRO A 164 1.85 -9.42 6.36
C PRO A 164 1.52 -8.05 5.72
N HIS A 165 1.92 -6.95 6.35
CA HIS A 165 1.80 -5.61 5.74
C HIS A 165 2.65 -5.45 4.48
N GLY A 166 3.77 -6.16 4.35
CA GLY A 166 4.74 -5.89 3.28
C GLY A 166 5.36 -4.49 3.37
N CYS A 167 6.02 -4.03 2.30
CA CYS A 167 6.46 -2.63 2.21
C CYS A 167 5.29 -1.68 1.97
N LEU A 168 4.40 -2.01 1.02
CA LEU A 168 3.26 -1.17 0.60
C LEU A 168 1.92 -1.93 0.57
N SER A 169 1.80 -3.06 1.28
CA SER A 169 0.54 -3.78 1.48
C SER A 169 -0.15 -4.17 0.18
N ALA A 170 0.60 -4.83 -0.70
CA ALA A 170 0.14 -5.19 -2.02
C ALA A 170 -1.02 -6.20 -1.95
N GLY A 171 -0.93 -7.24 -1.10
CA GLY A 171 -2.02 -8.19 -0.88
C GLY A 171 -3.32 -7.54 -0.39
N PHE A 172 -3.23 -6.68 0.63
CA PHE A 172 -4.38 -5.92 1.16
C PHE A 172 -5.03 -5.04 0.10
N THR A 173 -4.22 -4.39 -0.73
CA THR A 173 -4.70 -3.46 -1.75
C THR A 173 -5.29 -4.20 -2.95
N ILE A 174 -4.53 -5.12 -3.54
CA ILE A 174 -4.85 -5.78 -4.81
C ILE A 174 -5.87 -6.90 -4.64
N ASN A 175 -5.68 -7.79 -3.66
CA ASN A 175 -6.56 -8.92 -3.41
C ASN A 175 -7.65 -8.63 -2.37
N GLY A 176 -7.55 -7.51 -1.64
CA GLY A 176 -8.60 -7.00 -0.77
C GLY A 176 -9.39 -5.87 -1.44
N THR A 177 -8.96 -4.62 -1.22
CA THR A 177 -9.72 -3.40 -1.56
C THR A 177 -10.17 -3.33 -3.02
N PHE A 178 -9.31 -3.75 -3.95
CA PHE A 178 -9.53 -3.67 -5.39
C PHE A 178 -9.97 -4.98 -6.03
N ASN A 179 -10.15 -6.06 -5.25
CA ASN A 179 -10.58 -7.34 -5.80
C ASN A 179 -12.12 -7.42 -5.84
N PRO A 180 -12.75 -7.57 -7.02
CA PRO A 180 -14.21 -7.65 -7.13
C PRO A 180 -14.80 -8.85 -6.39
N ASP A 181 -14.12 -9.99 -6.37
CA ASP A 181 -14.60 -11.21 -5.73
C ASP A 181 -14.57 -11.08 -4.20
N PHE A 182 -13.48 -10.50 -3.65
CA PHE A 182 -13.41 -10.17 -2.23
C PHE A 182 -14.52 -9.20 -1.84
N MET A 183 -14.69 -8.12 -2.60
CA MET A 183 -15.71 -7.10 -2.32
C MET A 183 -17.13 -7.65 -2.46
N LYS A 184 -17.36 -8.61 -3.35
CA LYS A 184 -18.65 -9.30 -3.48
C LYS A 184 -18.93 -10.17 -2.25
N ALA A 185 -17.95 -10.93 -1.77
CA ALA A 185 -18.10 -11.79 -0.59
C ALA A 185 -18.25 -10.97 0.70
N ALA A 186 -17.42 -9.94 0.87
CA ALA A 186 -17.37 -9.10 2.08
C ALA A 186 -18.37 -7.93 2.09
N THR A 187 -19.15 -7.76 1.01
CA THR A 187 -20.17 -6.71 0.83
C THR A 187 -19.64 -5.28 1.09
N ARG A 188 -19.88 -4.72 2.28
CA ARG A 188 -19.41 -3.40 2.72
C ARG A 188 -18.29 -3.56 3.74
N VAL A 189 -17.10 -3.06 3.39
CA VAL A 189 -15.91 -3.08 4.25
C VAL A 189 -15.44 -1.64 4.53
N ALA A 190 -15.26 -1.32 5.81
CA ALA A 190 -14.49 -0.16 6.25
C ALA A 190 -13.01 -0.53 6.29
N TRP A 191 -12.21 0.16 5.47
CA TRP A 191 -10.77 -0.08 5.32
C TRP A 191 -10.03 0.89 6.24
N LEU A 192 -9.55 0.41 7.38
CA LEU A 192 -8.86 1.26 8.34
C LEU A 192 -7.38 1.39 7.95
N CYS A 193 -6.94 2.63 7.73
CA CYS A 193 -5.59 2.97 7.34
C CYS A 193 -4.92 3.88 8.38
N ASP A 194 -3.58 3.85 8.44
CA ASP A 194 -2.81 4.67 9.39
C ASP A 194 -3.20 6.16 9.33
N ASN A 195 -3.31 6.80 10.49
CA ASN A 195 -3.78 8.18 10.61
C ASN A 195 -2.82 9.19 9.96
N THR A 196 -1.51 8.96 10.06
CA THR A 196 -0.52 9.81 9.39
C THR A 196 -0.64 9.68 7.88
N LEU A 197 -0.81 8.48 7.37
CA LEU A 197 -1.06 8.24 5.96
C LEU A 197 -2.39 8.88 5.51
N ARG A 198 -3.50 8.65 6.24
CA ARG A 198 -4.84 9.14 5.88
C ARG A 198 -4.96 10.66 5.89
N HIS A 199 -4.31 11.33 6.83
CA HIS A 199 -4.49 12.77 7.07
C HIS A 199 -3.30 13.63 6.64
N LYS A 200 -2.07 13.11 6.71
CA LYS A 200 -0.84 13.88 6.43
C LYS A 200 -0.19 13.55 5.09
N ASN A 201 -0.50 12.39 4.47
CA ASN A 201 -0.05 12.11 3.12
C ASN A 201 -1.07 12.65 2.10
N PRO A 202 -0.73 13.70 1.34
CA PRO A 202 -1.67 14.33 0.42
C PRO A 202 -1.98 13.47 -0.81
N GLY A 203 -1.03 12.64 -1.26
CA GLY A 203 -1.25 11.69 -2.35
C GLY A 203 -2.25 10.62 -1.95
N PHE A 204 -2.07 10.03 -0.77
CA PHE A 204 -3.00 9.03 -0.24
C PHE A 204 -4.39 9.64 0.02
N ARG A 205 -4.46 10.86 0.54
CA ARG A 205 -5.73 11.56 0.72
C ARG A 205 -6.46 11.80 -0.60
N LEU A 206 -5.74 12.25 -1.63
CA LEU A 206 -6.27 12.44 -2.98
C LEU A 206 -6.84 11.13 -3.53
N MET A 207 -6.09 10.03 -3.37
CA MET A 207 -6.50 8.70 -3.77
C MET A 207 -7.75 8.27 -2.98
N ALA A 208 -7.74 8.35 -1.65
CA ALA A 208 -8.89 7.98 -0.83
C ALA A 208 -10.17 8.73 -1.23
N GLU A 209 -10.09 10.06 -1.44
CA GLU A 209 -11.24 10.86 -1.88
C GLU A 209 -11.74 10.49 -3.30
N ALA A 210 -10.83 10.18 -4.22
CA ALA A 210 -11.17 9.86 -5.61
C ALA A 210 -11.75 8.44 -5.78
N TYR A 211 -11.34 7.50 -4.92
CA TYR A 211 -11.63 6.06 -5.03
C TYR A 211 -12.83 5.59 -4.19
N GLU A 212 -13.47 6.46 -3.39
CA GLU A 212 -14.73 6.16 -2.72
C GLU A 212 -15.86 5.93 -3.76
N ALA A 213 -16.00 4.69 -4.27
CA ALA A 213 -16.90 4.43 -5.38
C ALA A 213 -18.38 4.32 -4.97
N GLU A 214 -18.73 3.96 -3.73
CA GLU A 214 -20.15 4.02 -3.30
C GLU A 214 -20.38 3.88 -1.80
N ASP A 215 -19.53 3.17 -1.04
CA ASP A 215 -19.67 3.08 0.42
C ASP A 215 -18.45 2.41 1.11
N LYS A 216 -17.26 2.60 0.53
CA LYS A 216 -16.00 1.94 0.93
C LYS A 216 -15.14 2.92 1.72
N ALA A 217 -15.53 3.16 2.97
CA ALA A 217 -14.91 4.17 3.81
C ALA A 217 -13.45 3.78 4.12
N ILE A 218 -12.50 4.44 3.45
CA ILE A 218 -11.11 4.46 3.86
C ILE A 218 -11.05 5.39 5.08
N GLU A 219 -11.02 4.79 6.25
CA GLU A 219 -11.13 5.47 7.55
C GLU A 219 -9.79 5.49 8.28
N ALA A 220 -9.72 6.35 9.29
CA ALA A 220 -8.62 6.39 10.23
C ALA A 220 -8.58 5.12 11.09
N CYS A 221 -7.39 4.52 11.24
CA CYS A 221 -7.13 3.38 12.10
C CYS A 221 -6.88 3.85 13.55
N ASP A 222 -7.95 4.31 14.21
CA ASP A 222 -7.94 4.69 15.62
C ASP A 222 -9.18 4.18 16.37
N ALA A 223 -9.19 4.42 17.68
CA ALA A 223 -10.27 3.97 18.55
C ALA A 223 -11.65 4.50 18.10
N GLN A 224 -11.72 5.70 17.54
CA GLN A 224 -12.98 6.28 17.08
C GLN A 224 -13.47 5.56 15.82
N GLY A 225 -12.58 5.31 14.86
CA GLY A 225 -12.88 4.55 13.65
C GLY A 225 -13.34 3.11 13.95
N PHE A 226 -12.62 2.40 14.84
CA PHE A 226 -13.02 1.08 15.28
C PHE A 226 -14.39 1.08 15.98
N ASN A 227 -14.60 1.96 16.96
CA ASN A 227 -15.87 2.02 17.68
C ASN A 227 -17.05 2.33 16.75
N LEU A 228 -16.92 3.34 15.87
CA LEU A 228 -17.99 3.77 14.96
C LEU A 228 -18.38 2.67 13.97
N GLN A 229 -17.40 2.09 13.27
CA GLN A 229 -17.68 1.11 12.24
C GLN A 229 -18.15 -0.20 12.88
N MET A 230 -17.50 -0.62 13.98
CA MET A 230 -17.84 -1.90 14.59
C MET A 230 -19.17 -1.88 15.34
N SER A 231 -19.54 -0.78 16.00
CA SER A 231 -20.86 -0.64 16.64
C SER A 231 -22.00 -0.69 15.64
N ASN A 232 -21.77 -0.20 14.42
CA ASN A 232 -22.75 -0.20 13.33
C ASN A 232 -22.82 -1.54 12.58
N GLY A 233 -22.02 -2.55 12.98
CA GLY A 233 -22.02 -3.87 12.35
C GLY A 233 -21.34 -3.91 10.98
N VAL A 234 -20.63 -2.87 10.57
CA VAL A 234 -19.92 -2.79 9.28
C VAL A 234 -18.74 -3.75 9.31
N ASN A 235 -18.47 -4.48 8.23
CA ASN A 235 -17.25 -5.30 8.18
C ASN A 235 -16.02 -4.40 8.21
N VAL A 236 -14.98 -4.81 8.92
CA VAL A 236 -13.78 -3.98 9.13
C VAL A 236 -12.56 -4.74 8.65
N SER A 237 -11.67 -4.06 7.95
CA SER A 237 -10.35 -4.61 7.60
C SER A 237 -9.24 -3.63 7.91
N PHE A 238 -8.14 -4.16 8.42
CA PHE A 238 -6.87 -3.43 8.55
C PHE A 238 -5.71 -4.43 8.60
N ILE A 239 -4.50 -3.89 8.75
CA ILE A 239 -3.25 -4.66 8.80
C ILE A 239 -2.66 -4.57 10.21
N PRO A 240 -2.81 -5.61 11.06
CA PRO A 240 -2.38 -5.56 12.46
C PRO A 240 -0.91 -5.19 12.71
N GLY A 241 -0.01 -5.63 11.82
CA GLY A 241 1.42 -5.34 11.96
C GLY A 241 1.81 -3.89 11.66
N GLY A 242 1.09 -3.22 10.75
CA GLY A 242 1.32 -1.83 10.36
C GLY A 242 2.77 -1.54 9.95
N PHE A 243 3.28 -0.36 10.33
CA PHE A 243 4.67 0.02 10.02
C PHE A 243 5.74 -0.89 10.62
N LEU A 244 5.45 -1.63 11.69
CA LEU A 244 6.44 -2.56 12.26
C LEU A 244 6.68 -3.75 11.32
N ASP A 245 5.66 -4.23 10.62
CA ASP A 245 5.84 -5.22 9.55
C ASP A 245 6.70 -4.66 8.43
N ALA A 246 6.41 -3.43 7.98
CA ALA A 246 7.15 -2.81 6.90
C ALA A 246 8.65 -2.63 7.24
N VAL A 247 8.99 -2.37 8.50
CA VAL A 247 10.39 -2.31 8.97
C VAL A 247 11.00 -3.69 9.22
N ALA A 248 10.20 -4.66 9.67
CA ALA A 248 10.61 -6.04 9.88
C ALA A 248 10.81 -6.81 8.56
N PHE A 249 10.18 -6.34 7.48
CA PHE A 249 10.21 -6.88 6.15
C PHE A 249 11.64 -7.17 5.68
N GLU A 250 11.83 -8.39 5.21
CA GLU A 250 13.06 -8.84 4.56
C GLU A 250 12.69 -9.64 3.32
N TYR A 251 13.36 -9.33 2.20
CA TYR A 251 13.13 -10.03 0.95
C TYR A 251 13.23 -11.56 1.14
N GLY A 252 12.21 -12.27 0.65
CA GLY A 252 12.11 -13.74 0.69
C GLY A 252 11.80 -14.34 2.07
N LYS A 253 11.48 -13.53 3.09
CA LYS A 253 11.13 -14.01 4.42
C LYS A 253 9.70 -13.62 4.80
N ASP A 254 8.91 -14.62 5.15
CA ASP A 254 7.56 -14.47 5.68
C ASP A 254 7.62 -14.05 7.16
N VAL A 255 7.44 -12.75 7.42
CA VAL A 255 7.51 -12.15 8.76
C VAL A 255 6.28 -11.31 9.01
N CYS A 256 5.66 -11.50 10.17
CA CYS A 256 4.51 -10.72 10.63
C CYS A 256 4.68 -10.32 12.10
N VAL A 257 4.52 -9.04 12.42
CA VAL A 257 4.57 -8.47 13.77
C VAL A 257 3.15 -8.47 14.33
N LEU A 258 2.82 -9.50 15.10
CA LEU A 258 1.47 -9.71 15.62
C LEU A 258 1.45 -10.03 17.11
N ARG A 259 2.53 -10.58 17.69
CA ARG A 259 2.54 -11.15 19.05
C ARG A 259 1.98 -10.23 20.13
N ASN A 260 2.29 -8.94 20.01
CA ASN A 260 1.90 -7.90 20.97
C ASN A 260 0.82 -6.95 20.41
N ARG A 261 0.22 -7.24 19.25
CA ARG A 261 -0.75 -6.37 18.56
C ARG A 261 -2.18 -6.81 18.85
N LYS A 262 -2.59 -6.77 20.12
CA LYS A 262 -3.85 -7.38 20.57
C LYS A 262 -5.09 -6.47 20.46
N GLY A 263 -4.90 -5.19 20.14
CA GLY A 263 -5.97 -4.18 20.20
C GLY A 263 -7.20 -4.51 19.36
N PHE A 264 -7.02 -5.12 18.17
CA PHE A 264 -8.15 -5.47 17.32
C PHE A 264 -9.01 -6.60 17.87
N ILE A 265 -8.41 -7.54 18.63
CA ILE A 265 -9.14 -8.61 19.31
C ILE A 265 -10.06 -8.01 20.37
N LYS A 266 -9.58 -6.99 21.11
CA LYS A 266 -10.41 -6.24 22.06
C LYS A 266 -11.68 -5.70 21.41
N TYR A 267 -11.57 -5.10 20.23
CA TYR A 267 -12.74 -4.59 19.50
C TYR A 267 -13.63 -5.71 18.95
N CYS A 268 -13.04 -6.79 18.45
CA CYS A 268 -13.81 -7.94 17.96
C CYS A 268 -14.64 -8.58 19.08
N LEU A 269 -14.06 -8.72 20.28
CA LEU A 269 -14.78 -9.18 21.48
C LEU A 269 -15.85 -8.20 21.92
N ARG A 270 -15.56 -6.90 21.96
CA ARG A 270 -16.54 -5.88 22.37
C ARG A 270 -17.83 -5.91 21.55
N TYR A 271 -17.73 -6.16 20.25
CA TYR A 271 -18.86 -6.04 19.33
C TYR A 271 -19.35 -7.38 18.74
N GLY A 272 -18.71 -8.50 19.09
CA GLY A 272 -19.09 -9.85 18.63
C GLY A 272 -18.79 -10.10 17.16
N TYR A 273 -17.53 -9.89 16.75
CA TYR A 273 -17.09 -10.05 15.35
C TYR A 273 -16.55 -11.46 15.08
N ARG A 274 -16.66 -11.88 13.82
CA ARG A 274 -16.00 -13.08 13.30
C ARG A 274 -14.69 -12.62 12.68
N ALA A 275 -13.57 -13.03 13.27
CA ALA A 275 -12.25 -12.62 12.81
C ALA A 275 -11.70 -13.63 11.81
N HIS A 276 -11.44 -13.17 10.59
CA HIS A 276 -10.77 -13.93 9.54
C HIS A 276 -9.28 -13.54 9.50
N PRO A 277 -8.35 -14.47 9.79
CA PRO A 277 -6.96 -14.28 9.42
C PRO A 277 -6.86 -14.34 7.89
N VAL A 278 -6.19 -13.37 7.28
CA VAL A 278 -5.96 -13.34 5.83
C VAL A 278 -4.46 -13.27 5.59
N TYR A 279 -3.91 -14.20 4.82
CA TYR A 279 -2.47 -14.26 4.55
C TYR A 279 -2.18 -14.10 3.05
N THR A 280 -1.17 -13.29 2.70
CA THR A 280 -0.72 -13.14 1.31
C THR A 280 0.69 -13.69 1.14
N PHE A 281 0.81 -14.80 0.41
CA PHE A 281 2.10 -15.31 -0.05
C PHE A 281 2.64 -14.48 -1.21
N GLY A 282 3.98 -14.35 -1.24
CA GLY A 282 4.71 -13.57 -2.24
C GLY A 282 4.81 -12.07 -1.92
N GLU A 283 4.12 -11.59 -0.87
CA GLU A 283 4.26 -10.21 -0.37
C GLU A 283 5.74 -9.88 -0.06
N CYS A 284 6.49 -10.83 0.51
CA CYS A 284 7.92 -10.71 0.83
C CYS A 284 8.85 -10.65 -0.41
N GLU A 285 8.31 -10.78 -1.62
CA GLU A 285 9.06 -10.74 -2.88
C GLU A 285 8.80 -9.45 -3.67
N THR A 286 7.84 -8.63 -3.23
CA THR A 286 7.43 -7.39 -3.91
C THR A 286 8.53 -6.33 -3.92
N TYR A 287 9.42 -6.31 -2.93
CA TYR A 287 10.49 -5.32 -2.79
C TYR A 287 11.73 -5.93 -2.16
N TYR A 288 12.89 -5.36 -2.45
CA TYR A 288 14.09 -5.45 -1.62
C TYR A 288 14.06 -4.36 -0.55
N THR A 289 14.68 -4.60 0.61
CA THR A 289 14.76 -3.61 1.69
C THR A 289 16.17 -3.43 2.23
N PHE A 290 16.47 -2.21 2.63
CA PHE A 290 17.70 -1.90 3.38
C PHE A 290 17.64 -2.51 4.78
N ARG A 291 18.66 -3.32 5.12
CA ARG A 291 18.71 -4.07 6.38
C ARG A 291 19.43 -3.34 7.52
N GLY A 292 20.26 -2.34 7.20
CA GLY A 292 21.06 -1.61 8.20
C GLY A 292 20.20 -0.86 9.23
N MET A 293 20.79 -0.61 10.40
CA MET A 293 20.19 0.19 11.48
C MET A 293 18.78 -0.27 11.91
N LYS A 294 18.48 -1.57 11.82
CA LYS A 294 17.13 -2.13 12.08
C LYS A 294 16.57 -1.70 13.43
N LYS A 295 17.35 -1.74 14.52
CA LYS A 295 16.90 -1.32 15.86
C LYS A 295 16.44 0.14 15.91
N MET A 296 17.21 1.04 15.29
CA MET A 296 16.85 2.46 15.18
C MET A 296 15.58 2.66 14.37
N ARG A 297 15.47 2.01 13.19
CA ARG A 297 14.27 2.09 12.33
C ARG A 297 13.03 1.54 13.02
N MET A 298 13.16 0.43 13.76
CA MET A 298 12.06 -0.13 14.57
C MET A 298 11.61 0.84 15.66
N ASN A 299 12.55 1.54 16.31
CA ASN A 299 12.21 2.54 17.33
C ASN A 299 11.48 3.75 16.72
N ILE A 300 11.88 4.19 15.53
CA ILE A 300 11.19 5.26 14.78
C ILE A 300 9.77 4.81 14.39
N ALA A 301 9.61 3.59 13.89
CA ALA A 301 8.31 3.05 13.49
C ALA A 301 7.31 2.83 14.64
N LYS A 302 7.79 2.64 15.87
CA LYS A 302 6.91 2.66 17.06
C LYS A 302 6.19 4.00 17.26
N ASN A 303 6.74 5.09 16.71
CA ASN A 303 6.16 6.42 16.75
C ASN A 303 5.36 6.76 15.47
N ASN A 304 4.89 5.75 14.73
CA ASN A 304 4.12 5.90 13.48
C ASN A 304 4.84 6.66 12.36
N VAL A 305 6.17 6.55 12.30
CA VAL A 305 6.98 7.09 11.21
C VAL A 305 7.53 5.94 10.37
N PRO A 306 7.17 5.83 9.07
CA PRO A 306 7.68 4.77 8.21
C PRO A 306 9.18 4.94 7.96
N ALA A 307 10.01 4.13 8.62
CA ALA A 307 11.45 4.09 8.46
C ALA A 307 11.88 2.90 7.59
N VAL A 308 11.37 2.85 6.36
CA VAL A 308 11.63 1.77 5.40
C VAL A 308 12.26 2.36 4.15
N ALA A 309 13.44 1.88 3.80
CA ALA A 309 14.05 2.12 2.50
C ALA A 309 13.92 0.83 1.70
N PHE A 310 13.20 0.91 0.57
CA PHE A 310 12.87 -0.23 -0.27
C PHE A 310 13.20 0.06 -1.73
N PHE A 311 13.36 -1.01 -2.51
CA PHE A 311 13.66 -0.97 -3.93
C PHE A 311 12.95 -2.14 -4.61
N GLY A 312 12.01 -1.86 -5.50
CA GLY A 312 11.23 -2.88 -6.20
C GLY A 312 11.72 -3.08 -7.63
N TRP A 313 11.04 -2.49 -8.61
CA TRP A 313 11.40 -2.64 -10.03
C TRP A 313 12.62 -1.81 -10.42
N SER A 314 13.53 -2.39 -11.22
CA SER A 314 14.78 -1.73 -11.63
C SER A 314 14.58 -0.42 -12.40
N LEU A 315 13.53 -0.33 -13.24
CA LEU A 315 13.24 0.88 -14.01
C LEU A 315 12.56 1.96 -13.15
N LEU A 316 11.68 1.54 -12.24
CA LEU A 316 10.94 2.42 -11.34
C LEU A 316 11.00 1.86 -9.91
N PRO A 317 12.05 2.21 -9.15
CA PRO A 317 12.35 1.58 -7.85
C PRO A 317 11.24 1.62 -6.80
N PHE A 318 10.31 2.55 -6.92
CA PHE A 318 9.17 2.69 -6.01
C PHE A 318 8.01 1.71 -6.35
N LEU A 319 7.94 1.21 -7.58
CA LEU A 319 6.97 0.19 -8.00
C LEU A 319 7.40 -1.20 -7.53
N PRO A 320 6.45 -2.13 -7.28
CA PRO A 320 6.78 -3.48 -6.85
C PRO A 320 7.52 -4.24 -7.95
N ARG A 321 8.12 -5.36 -7.58
CA ARG A 321 8.76 -6.26 -8.54
C ARG A 321 7.71 -6.95 -9.40
N PRO A 322 7.76 -6.80 -10.74
CA PRO A 322 6.78 -7.42 -11.64
C PRO A 322 6.71 -8.93 -11.56
N GLN A 323 7.83 -9.58 -11.24
CA GLN A 323 7.94 -11.03 -11.12
C GLN A 323 7.37 -11.56 -9.79
N SER A 324 6.98 -10.67 -8.86
CA SER A 324 6.37 -11.10 -7.61
C SER A 324 4.95 -11.62 -7.84
N ARG A 325 4.52 -12.53 -6.97
CA ARG A 325 3.18 -13.13 -6.96
C ARG A 325 2.43 -12.62 -5.74
N LEU A 326 1.11 -12.49 -5.83
CA LEU A 326 0.25 -12.14 -4.70
C LEU A 326 -0.85 -13.19 -4.57
N LEU A 327 -0.61 -14.19 -3.72
CA LEU A 327 -1.56 -15.26 -3.47
C LEU A 327 -2.17 -15.09 -2.09
N THR A 328 -3.37 -14.52 -2.04
CA THR A 328 -4.07 -14.20 -0.81
C THR A 328 -5.06 -15.30 -0.46
N TYR A 329 -4.95 -15.84 0.75
CA TYR A 329 -5.85 -16.83 1.31
C TYR A 329 -6.63 -16.20 2.45
N VAL A 330 -7.96 -16.28 2.36
CA VAL A 330 -8.86 -15.95 3.47
C VAL A 330 -9.02 -17.20 4.34
N GLY A 331 -8.65 -17.11 5.61
CA GLY A 331 -8.83 -18.18 6.57
C GLY A 331 -10.28 -18.32 7.05
N LYS A 332 -10.58 -19.49 7.62
CA LYS A 332 -11.84 -19.72 8.33
C LYS A 332 -12.00 -18.68 9.44
N GLY A 333 -13.20 -18.15 9.56
CA GLY A 333 -13.51 -17.15 10.56
C GLY A 333 -13.57 -17.75 11.95
N ILE A 334 -13.16 -16.94 12.92
CA ILE A 334 -13.14 -17.26 14.34
C ILE A 334 -14.26 -16.45 14.99
N ASP A 335 -15.35 -17.11 15.42
CA ASP A 335 -16.43 -16.43 16.13
C ASP A 335 -15.97 -16.02 17.52
N MET A 336 -15.89 -14.72 17.76
CA MET A 336 -15.58 -14.19 19.08
C MET A 336 -16.88 -13.87 19.83
N PRO A 337 -16.99 -14.25 21.11
CA PRO A 337 -18.14 -13.90 21.93
C PRO A 337 -18.20 -12.39 22.11
N GLN A 338 -19.42 -11.87 22.26
CA GLN A 338 -19.60 -10.46 22.57
C GLN A 338 -19.41 -10.23 24.08
N ILE A 339 -18.32 -9.56 24.44
CA ILE A 339 -17.97 -9.20 25.82
C ILE A 339 -17.80 -7.67 25.87
N PRO A 340 -18.77 -6.89 26.41
CA PRO A 340 -18.73 -5.42 26.35
C PRO A 340 -17.44 -4.79 26.89
N GLU A 341 -16.95 -5.31 28.02
CA GLU A 341 -15.68 -4.94 28.64
C GLU A 341 -14.79 -6.19 28.77
N PRO A 342 -14.08 -6.58 27.68
CA PRO A 342 -13.25 -7.77 27.70
C PRO A 342 -12.03 -7.55 28.60
N SER A 343 -11.74 -8.54 29.45
CA SER A 343 -10.55 -8.54 30.30
C SER A 343 -9.29 -8.76 29.46
N ASN A 344 -8.11 -8.49 30.05
CA ASN A 344 -6.85 -8.81 29.38
C ASN A 344 -6.69 -10.32 29.13
N GLU A 345 -7.25 -11.16 30.00
CA GLU A 345 -7.21 -12.62 29.85
C GLU A 345 -8.08 -13.08 28.67
N ASP A 346 -9.27 -12.49 28.50
CA ASP A 346 -10.11 -12.74 27.33
C ASP A 346 -9.38 -12.36 26.03
N VAL A 347 -8.79 -11.16 26.02
CA VAL A 347 -8.04 -10.67 24.85
C VAL A 347 -6.85 -11.58 24.54
N ASP A 348 -6.11 -12.01 25.55
CA ASP A 348 -4.93 -12.87 25.39
C ASP A 348 -5.31 -14.26 24.88
N HIS A 349 -6.39 -14.84 25.40
CA HIS A 349 -6.94 -16.11 24.93
C HIS A 349 -7.32 -16.04 23.45
N TRP A 350 -8.19 -15.08 23.08
CA TRP A 350 -8.68 -14.97 21.70
C TRP A 350 -7.61 -14.51 20.71
N HIS A 351 -6.63 -13.72 21.16
CA HIS A 351 -5.48 -13.37 20.36
C HIS A 351 -4.60 -14.60 20.07
N LYS A 352 -4.43 -15.51 21.05
CA LYS A 352 -3.73 -16.77 20.84
C LYS A 352 -4.46 -17.65 19.82
N VAL A 353 -5.78 -17.80 19.94
CA VAL A 353 -6.61 -18.53 18.95
C VAL A 353 -6.47 -17.91 17.55
N TYR A 354 -6.46 -16.58 17.45
CA TYR A 354 -6.25 -15.89 16.19
C TYR A 354 -4.87 -16.17 15.58
N MET A 355 -3.80 -16.10 16.38
CA MET A 355 -2.43 -16.41 15.91
C MET A 355 -2.28 -17.86 15.47
N GLU A 356 -2.88 -18.80 16.19
CA GLU A 356 -2.91 -20.22 15.81
C GLU A 356 -3.67 -20.42 14.49
N GLY A 357 -4.79 -19.72 14.31
CA GLY A 357 -5.54 -19.71 13.05
C GLY A 357 -4.74 -19.17 11.88
N LEU A 358 -3.98 -18.08 12.08
CA LEU A 358 -3.09 -17.52 11.06
C LEU A 358 -1.93 -18.47 10.71
N GLN A 359 -1.30 -19.07 11.72
CA GLN A 359 -0.21 -20.03 11.54
C GLN A 359 -0.70 -21.26 10.78
N LYS A 360 -1.87 -21.79 11.15
CA LYS A 360 -2.52 -22.91 10.47
C LYS A 360 -2.83 -22.57 9.01
N LEU A 361 -3.43 -21.41 8.75
CA LEU A 361 -3.69 -20.92 7.40
C LEU A 361 -2.42 -20.88 6.55
N PHE A 362 -1.31 -20.42 7.13
CA PHE A 362 -0.02 -20.42 6.45
C PHE A 362 0.47 -21.84 6.13
N ASP A 363 0.52 -22.71 7.14
CA ASP A 363 1.10 -24.05 6.99
C ASP A 363 0.31 -24.95 6.03
N GLU A 364 -1.02 -24.83 6.02
CA GLU A 364 -1.89 -25.61 5.11
C GLU A 364 -1.75 -25.17 3.65
N ASN A 365 -1.43 -23.91 3.39
CA ASN A 365 -1.49 -23.34 2.03
C ASN A 365 -0.12 -23.04 1.42
N LYS A 366 0.98 -23.07 2.19
CA LYS A 366 2.32 -22.74 1.68
C LYS A 366 2.78 -23.63 0.52
N ALA A 367 2.42 -24.90 0.53
CA ALA A 367 2.77 -25.82 -0.56
C ALA A 367 2.02 -25.49 -1.85
N ASP A 368 0.69 -25.28 -1.78
CA ASP A 368 -0.16 -24.86 -2.90
C ASP A 368 0.25 -23.49 -3.46
N ALA A 369 0.70 -22.58 -2.58
CA ALA A 369 1.24 -21.29 -2.98
C ALA A 369 2.62 -21.37 -3.67
N GLY A 370 3.27 -22.55 -3.70
CA GLY A 370 4.60 -22.75 -4.29
C GLY A 370 5.77 -22.43 -3.35
N TYR A 371 5.53 -22.49 -2.04
CA TYR A 371 6.48 -22.13 -0.98
C TYR A 371 6.57 -23.21 0.13
N PRO A 372 6.78 -24.51 -0.21
CA PRO A 372 6.67 -25.62 0.74
C PRO A 372 7.62 -25.50 1.95
N ASP A 373 8.82 -24.99 1.73
CA ASP A 373 9.87 -24.88 2.76
C ASP A 373 9.82 -23.59 3.57
N ARG A 374 8.89 -22.67 3.24
CA ARG A 374 8.81 -21.40 3.94
C ARG A 374 8.21 -21.57 5.34
N GLN A 375 8.62 -20.66 6.22
CA GLN A 375 8.14 -20.58 7.60
C GLN A 375 7.67 -19.16 7.89
N LEU A 376 6.48 -19.05 8.47
CA LEU A 376 5.97 -17.79 8.99
C LEU A 376 6.62 -17.49 10.34
N LYS A 377 7.30 -16.35 10.44
CA LYS A 377 7.84 -15.85 11.71
C LYS A 377 6.91 -14.78 12.30
N ILE A 378 6.19 -15.16 13.35
CA ILE A 378 5.36 -14.23 14.13
C ILE A 378 6.20 -13.55 15.22
N LEU A 379 6.42 -12.23 15.06
CA LEU A 379 7.19 -11.36 15.95
C LEU A 379 6.31 -10.68 17.01
#